data_AF-A0A4W5LTZ7-F1
#
_entry.id   AF-A0A4W5LTZ7-F1
#
_cell.length_a   1.000
_cell.length_b   1.000
_cell.length_c   1.000
_cell.angle_alpha   90.00
_cell.angle_beta   90.00
_cell.angle_gamma   90.00
#
_symmetry.space_group_name_H-M   'P 1'
#
loop_
_entity.id
_entity.type
_entity.pdbx_description
1 polymer ?
#
loop_
_entity_poly.entity_id
_entity_poly.type
_entity_poly.pdbx_seq_one_letter_code
_entity_poly.pdbx_strand_id
1 'polypeptide(L)'
;MQGQREKIFILILVAALSHGVTQAKVMDMVPNAVDDQYTHCREQMLKKVVEGDLLEKELKGSQVYSSAWGAKQCKTLIPGGVKQHTDALGAYEHGGEKFRKMFNDAVETKGGNVNVYIGDFRFKFLHFLLMDAMRLLKTENCQTVFRGSSKRYEAQVGSEVRFGRFTSTKAERSDSEEAATDNGILFNITSCTVVNVDEYTCSSESIDQLISPAEVFRVAEVKNVSNEDHAYREIVLTSSRTHSIDSIRDCYLFPR
;
A
#
# COMPACT_ATOMS: atom_id res chain seq x y z
N MET A 1 -46.25 3.07 32.99
CA MET A 1 -45.55 4.14 32.23
C MET A 1 -44.02 4.11 32.37
N GLN A 2 -43.46 3.61 33.49
CA GLN A 2 -42.00 3.51 33.72
C GLN A 2 -41.27 2.58 32.71
N GLY A 3 -41.77 1.35 32.52
CA GLY A 3 -41.09 0.33 31.70
C GLY A 3 -41.14 0.57 30.18
N GLN A 4 -41.92 1.53 29.68
CA GLN A 4 -41.93 1.91 28.26
C GLN A 4 -40.85 2.94 27.94
N ARG A 5 -40.51 3.82 28.91
CA ARG A 5 -39.40 4.77 28.80
C ARG A 5 -38.06 4.04 28.80
N GLU A 6 -37.85 3.07 29.68
CA GLU A 6 -36.60 2.29 29.73
C GLU A 6 -36.34 1.51 28.44
N LYS A 7 -37.38 0.91 27.84
CA LYS A 7 -37.27 0.22 26.54
C LYS A 7 -36.91 1.16 25.39
N ILE A 8 -37.45 2.38 25.37
CA ILE A 8 -37.12 3.40 24.37
C ILE A 8 -35.68 3.89 24.53
N PHE A 9 -35.21 4.11 25.77
CA PHE A 9 -33.81 4.48 26.03
C PHE A 9 -32.82 3.39 25.62
N ILE A 10 -33.14 2.11 25.87
CA ILE A 10 -32.33 0.97 25.43
C ILE A 10 -32.30 0.88 23.89
N LEU A 11 -33.43 1.07 23.20
CA LEU A 11 -33.48 1.08 21.74
C LEU A 11 -32.65 2.22 21.11
N ILE A 12 -32.67 3.41 21.70
CA ILE A 12 -31.85 4.55 21.24
C ILE A 12 -30.36 4.30 21.50
N LEU A 13 -29.99 3.70 22.63
CA LEU A 13 -28.61 3.31 22.92
C LEU A 13 -28.11 2.22 21.96
N VAL A 14 -28.94 1.23 21.62
CA VAL A 14 -28.59 0.20 20.63
C VAL A 14 -28.48 0.81 19.22
N ALA A 15 -29.35 1.76 18.85
CA ALA A 15 -29.26 2.48 17.58
C ALA A 15 -28.01 3.39 17.51
N ALA A 16 -27.63 4.03 18.62
CA ALA A 16 -26.42 4.85 18.72
C ALA A 16 -25.13 4.00 18.73
N LEU A 17 -25.17 2.79 19.29
CA LEU A 17 -24.06 1.83 19.28
C LEU A 17 -23.91 1.11 17.93
N SER A 18 -24.95 1.07 17.10
CA SER A 18 -24.90 0.48 15.75
C SER A 18 -24.52 1.47 14.65
N HIS A 19 -24.53 2.79 14.93
CA HIS A 19 -23.91 3.79 14.07
C HIS A 19 -22.49 4.08 14.55
N GLY A 20 -21.60 3.11 14.36
CA GLY A 20 -20.16 3.40 14.35
C GLY A 20 -19.90 4.35 13.18
N VAL A 21 -19.90 5.66 13.43
CA VAL A 21 -19.45 6.66 12.46
C VAL A 21 -17.95 6.40 12.27
N THR A 22 -17.61 5.62 11.24
CA THR A 22 -16.23 5.43 10.82
C THR A 22 -15.72 6.79 10.35
N GLN A 23 -14.88 7.42 11.17
CA GLN A 23 -14.25 8.70 10.87
C GLN A 23 -13.44 8.56 9.58
N ALA A 24 -13.65 9.48 8.63
CA ALA A 24 -12.90 9.46 7.38
C ALA A 24 -11.42 9.75 7.63
N LYS A 25 -10.53 9.03 6.93
CA LYS A 25 -9.09 9.30 6.98
C LYS A 25 -8.76 10.47 6.06
N VAL A 26 -8.29 11.57 6.63
CA VAL A 26 -7.74 12.68 5.85
C VAL A 26 -6.43 12.23 5.20
N MET A 27 -6.31 12.41 3.89
CA MET A 27 -5.09 12.13 3.13
C MET A 27 -4.09 13.26 3.32
N ASP A 28 -2.85 12.88 3.59
CA ASP A 28 -1.72 13.80 3.77
C ASP A 28 -0.47 13.23 3.07
N MET A 29 0.69 13.81 3.38
CA MET A 29 1.98 13.39 2.83
C MET A 29 2.59 12.17 3.53
N VAL A 30 1.95 11.62 4.56
CA VAL A 30 2.45 10.48 5.35
C VAL A 30 3.94 10.63 5.71
N PRO A 31 4.32 11.65 6.50
CA PRO A 31 5.72 12.02 6.71
C PRO A 31 6.56 10.94 7.41
N ASN A 32 5.90 9.94 7.98
CA ASN A 32 6.55 8.80 8.64
C ASN A 32 6.62 7.55 7.76
N ALA A 33 6.26 7.64 6.47
CA ALA A 33 6.36 6.53 5.55
C ALA A 33 7.83 6.15 5.29
N VAL A 34 8.10 4.85 5.18
CA VAL A 34 9.33 4.32 4.62
C VAL A 34 9.25 4.47 3.11
N ASP A 35 10.08 5.35 2.56
CA ASP A 35 10.09 5.70 1.14
C ASP A 35 11.49 5.66 0.51
N ASP A 36 12.33 4.78 1.07
CA ASP A 36 13.67 4.45 0.59
C ASP A 36 13.59 3.95 -0.86
N GLN A 37 14.32 4.61 -1.76
CA GLN A 37 14.38 4.28 -3.19
C GLN A 37 15.65 3.55 -3.57
N TYR A 38 16.61 3.45 -2.65
CA TYR A 38 17.87 2.76 -2.81
C TYR A 38 18.71 3.26 -3.99
N THR A 39 18.58 4.53 -4.36
CA THR A 39 19.14 5.14 -5.59
C THR A 39 20.65 4.97 -5.67
N HIS A 40 21.32 5.01 -4.52
CA HIS A 40 22.79 4.97 -4.44
C HIS A 40 23.36 3.80 -3.63
N CYS A 41 22.50 2.90 -3.16
CA CYS A 41 22.91 1.75 -2.34
C CYS A 41 22.27 0.44 -2.81
N ARG A 42 21.65 0.44 -3.99
CA ARG A 42 21.05 -0.76 -4.58
C ARG A 42 21.99 -1.96 -4.55
N GLU A 43 23.23 -1.80 -5.01
CA GLU A 43 24.20 -2.90 -5.05
C GLU A 43 24.54 -3.42 -3.65
N GLN A 44 24.65 -2.53 -2.67
CA GLN A 44 24.94 -2.87 -1.29
C GLN A 44 23.76 -3.60 -0.63
N MET A 45 22.52 -3.15 -0.89
CA MET A 45 21.31 -3.86 -0.47
C MET A 45 21.19 -5.21 -1.15
N LEU A 46 21.45 -5.31 -2.46
CA LEU A 46 21.38 -6.57 -3.19
C LEU A 46 22.42 -7.56 -2.67
N LYS A 47 23.63 -7.11 -2.34
CA LYS A 47 24.63 -7.94 -1.66
C LYS A 47 24.14 -8.44 -0.31
N LYS A 48 23.53 -7.57 0.52
CA LYS A 48 22.89 -8.00 1.78
C LYS A 48 21.75 -8.99 1.58
N VAL A 49 21.02 -8.90 0.47
CA VAL A 49 19.96 -9.86 0.12
C VAL A 49 20.53 -11.23 -0.21
N VAL A 50 21.61 -11.28 -0.98
CA VAL A 50 22.17 -12.53 -1.50
C VAL A 50 23.08 -13.22 -0.48
N GLU A 51 23.87 -12.45 0.26
CA GLU A 51 24.93 -12.98 1.14
C GLU A 51 24.63 -12.79 2.63
N GLY A 52 23.62 -11.99 2.98
CA GLY A 52 23.34 -11.63 4.37
C GLY A 52 22.33 -12.53 5.07
N ASP A 53 22.17 -12.30 6.36
CA ASP A 53 21.21 -12.98 7.25
C ASP A 53 19.98 -12.12 7.57
N LEU A 54 19.79 -11.02 6.83
CA LEU A 54 18.74 -10.03 7.11
C LEU A 54 17.34 -10.66 7.07
N LEU A 55 17.04 -11.44 6.04
CA LEU A 55 15.77 -12.14 5.92
C LEU A 55 15.54 -13.08 7.10
N GLU A 56 16.52 -13.94 7.45
CA GLU A 56 16.39 -14.90 8.55
C GLU A 56 16.06 -14.20 9.87
N LYS A 57 16.76 -13.09 10.17
CA LYS A 57 16.49 -12.26 11.35
C LYS A 57 15.08 -11.66 11.35
N GLU A 58 14.60 -11.17 10.21
CA GLU A 58 13.26 -10.59 10.08
C GLU A 58 12.15 -11.66 10.19
N LEU A 59 12.34 -12.83 9.57
CA LEU A 59 11.38 -13.95 9.64
C LEU A 59 11.30 -14.53 11.07
N LYS A 60 12.43 -14.70 11.77
CA LYS A 60 12.45 -15.20 13.15
C LYS A 60 11.68 -14.29 14.11
N GLY A 61 11.59 -13.00 13.81
CA GLY A 61 10.85 -12.02 14.60
C GLY A 61 9.34 -12.00 14.36
N SER A 62 8.83 -12.68 13.34
CA SER A 62 7.40 -12.64 12.99
C SER A 62 6.92 -13.92 12.32
N GLN A 63 6.10 -14.69 13.04
CA GLN A 63 5.45 -15.88 12.48
C GLN A 63 4.57 -15.54 11.26
N VAL A 64 3.90 -14.39 11.28
CA VAL A 64 3.04 -13.96 10.16
C VAL A 64 3.89 -13.67 8.92
N TYR A 65 5.03 -13.01 9.09
CA TYR A 65 5.94 -12.76 7.96
C TYR A 65 6.58 -14.08 7.48
N SER A 66 7.01 -14.96 8.38
CA SER A 66 7.52 -16.28 8.04
C SER A 66 6.52 -17.11 7.22
N SER A 67 5.25 -17.13 7.64
CA SER A 67 4.20 -17.82 6.91
C SER A 67 3.96 -17.20 5.53
N ALA A 68 3.89 -15.87 5.43
CA ALA A 68 3.72 -15.18 4.15
C ALA A 68 4.88 -15.44 3.18
N TRP A 69 6.13 -15.41 3.67
CA TRP A 69 7.31 -15.73 2.85
C TRP A 69 7.33 -17.18 2.37
N GLY A 70 6.76 -18.09 3.17
CA GLY A 70 6.59 -19.50 2.81
C GLY A 70 5.49 -19.75 1.78
N ALA A 71 4.50 -18.86 1.69
CA ALA A 71 3.32 -19.02 0.82
C ALA A 71 3.53 -18.63 -0.65
N LYS A 72 4.76 -18.28 -1.07
CA LYS A 72 5.08 -17.89 -2.46
C LYS A 72 4.76 -19.01 -3.47
N GLN A 73 4.13 -18.65 -4.59
CA GLN A 73 3.59 -19.65 -5.54
C GLN A 73 4.16 -19.53 -6.96
N CYS A 74 4.79 -18.40 -7.33
CA CYS A 74 5.21 -18.15 -8.70
C CYS A 74 6.68 -18.50 -8.98
N LYS A 75 6.94 -19.05 -10.17
CA LYS A 75 8.28 -19.41 -10.64
C LYS A 75 8.82 -18.45 -11.71
N THR A 76 7.96 -17.60 -12.28
CA THR A 76 8.36 -16.62 -13.30
C THR A 76 9.34 -15.61 -12.72
N LEU A 77 10.54 -15.55 -13.30
CA LEU A 77 11.60 -14.67 -12.79
C LEU A 77 11.43 -13.27 -13.38
N ILE A 78 11.56 -12.25 -12.53
CA ILE A 78 11.62 -10.85 -12.98
C ILE A 78 12.89 -10.64 -13.83
N PRO A 79 12.77 -10.12 -15.06
CA PRO A 79 13.92 -9.82 -15.90
C PRO A 79 14.91 -8.87 -15.20
N GLY A 80 16.20 -9.24 -15.22
CA GLY A 80 17.26 -8.46 -14.55
C GLY A 80 17.26 -8.54 -13.01
N GLY A 81 16.36 -9.31 -12.41
CA GLY A 81 16.28 -9.57 -10.97
C GLY A 81 16.87 -10.92 -10.56
N VAL A 82 17.15 -11.07 -9.27
CA VAL A 82 17.36 -12.37 -8.63
C VAL A 82 16.02 -13.01 -8.22
N LYS A 83 16.01 -14.33 -7.96
CA LYS A 83 14.82 -15.10 -7.54
C LYS A 83 14.04 -14.45 -6.39
N GLN A 84 14.75 -13.82 -5.45
CA GLN A 84 14.16 -13.19 -4.28
C GLN A 84 13.18 -12.05 -4.64
N HIS A 85 13.31 -11.41 -5.81
CA HIS A 85 12.34 -10.38 -6.24
C HIS A 85 10.97 -10.99 -6.55
N THR A 86 10.93 -12.08 -7.31
CA THR A 86 9.69 -12.84 -7.54
C THR A 86 9.14 -13.39 -6.22
N ASP A 87 10.02 -13.93 -5.36
CA ASP A 87 9.59 -14.45 -4.05
C ASP A 87 8.96 -13.34 -3.17
N ALA A 88 9.44 -12.10 -3.26
CA ALA A 88 8.90 -10.95 -2.55
C ALA A 88 7.51 -10.54 -3.06
N LEU A 89 7.31 -10.48 -4.38
CA LEU A 89 5.98 -10.26 -4.98
C LEU A 89 5.01 -11.37 -4.57
N GLY A 90 5.45 -12.63 -4.64
CA GLY A 90 4.67 -13.78 -4.22
C GLY A 90 4.30 -13.73 -2.73
N ALA A 91 5.23 -13.34 -1.85
CA ALA A 91 4.95 -13.19 -0.42
C ALA A 91 3.95 -12.05 -0.14
N TYR A 92 4.03 -10.95 -0.88
CA TYR A 92 3.08 -9.84 -0.75
C TYR A 92 1.67 -10.22 -1.21
N GLU A 93 1.53 -10.89 -2.35
CA GLU A 93 0.24 -11.37 -2.87
C GLU A 93 -0.36 -12.46 -1.97
N HIS A 94 0.38 -13.55 -1.78
CA HIS A 94 -0.12 -14.79 -1.16
C HIS A 94 -0.01 -14.81 0.37
N GLY A 95 0.57 -13.76 0.97
CA GLY A 95 0.71 -13.64 2.43
C GLY A 95 -0.60 -13.39 3.17
N GLY A 96 -1.68 -13.10 2.44
CA GLY A 96 -3.01 -12.83 3.00
C GLY A 96 -3.16 -11.41 3.57
N GLU A 97 -4.39 -11.02 3.88
CA GLU A 97 -4.73 -9.66 4.33
C GLU A 97 -3.99 -9.27 5.61
N LYS A 98 -3.88 -10.18 6.58
CA LYS A 98 -3.20 -9.94 7.86
C LYS A 98 -1.74 -9.54 7.66
N PHE A 99 -1.03 -10.21 6.75
CA PHE A 99 0.36 -9.90 6.44
C PHE A 99 0.47 -8.56 5.69
N ARG A 100 -0.31 -8.38 4.62
CA ARG A 100 -0.31 -7.13 3.84
C ARG A 100 -0.61 -5.93 4.71
N LYS A 101 -1.57 -6.03 5.64
CA LYS A 101 -1.87 -4.98 6.61
C LYS A 101 -0.67 -4.71 7.53
N MET A 102 -0.07 -5.75 8.12
CA MET A 102 1.09 -5.59 9.01
C MET A 102 2.27 -4.93 8.31
N PHE A 103 2.59 -5.39 7.10
CA PHE A 103 3.68 -4.83 6.30
C PHE A 103 3.39 -3.38 5.91
N ASN A 104 2.22 -3.11 5.32
CA ASN A 104 1.87 -1.75 4.87
C ASN A 104 1.73 -0.75 6.04
N ASP A 105 1.26 -1.18 7.21
CA ASP A 105 1.23 -0.32 8.40
C ASP A 105 2.65 0.03 8.87
N ALA A 106 3.59 -0.93 8.79
CA ALA A 106 5.00 -0.68 9.10
C ALA A 106 5.64 0.26 8.08
N VAL A 107 5.35 0.08 6.78
CA VAL A 107 5.80 0.99 5.72
C VAL A 107 5.23 2.39 5.98
N GLU A 108 3.95 2.52 6.33
CA GLU A 108 3.30 3.83 6.55
C GLU A 108 3.83 4.61 7.76
N THR A 109 4.44 3.93 8.74
CA THR A 109 4.72 4.55 10.07
C THR A 109 6.17 4.54 10.53
N LYS A 110 7.08 3.79 9.89
CA LYS A 110 8.42 3.52 10.42
C LYS A 110 9.59 4.18 9.66
N GLY A 111 9.34 5.13 8.77
CA GLY A 111 10.36 5.95 8.07
C GLY A 111 10.62 7.33 8.68
N GLY A 112 9.77 7.76 9.63
CA GLY A 112 9.84 9.09 10.25
C GLY A 112 11.12 9.41 11.02
N ASN A 113 11.97 8.43 11.32
CA ASN A 113 13.28 8.60 11.96
C ASN A 113 14.21 7.43 11.60
N VAL A 114 15.50 7.68 11.33
CA VAL A 114 16.52 6.64 11.10
C VAL A 114 16.59 5.61 12.23
N ASN A 115 16.50 6.04 13.49
CA ASN A 115 16.50 5.13 14.63
C ASN A 115 15.26 4.22 14.66
N VAL A 116 14.09 4.77 14.29
CA VAL A 116 12.84 4.00 14.17
C VAL A 116 12.94 3.03 12.99
N TYR A 117 13.47 3.48 11.85
CA TYR A 117 13.71 2.60 10.72
C TYR A 117 14.65 1.44 11.08
N ILE A 118 15.81 1.74 11.68
CA ILE A 118 16.81 0.71 12.03
C ILE A 118 16.25 -0.24 13.09
N GLY A 119 15.64 0.28 14.15
CA GLY A 119 15.16 -0.49 15.30
C GLY A 119 13.84 -1.23 15.10
N ASP A 120 12.87 -0.60 14.43
CA ASP A 120 11.47 -1.04 14.42
C ASP A 120 11.00 -1.54 13.06
N PHE A 121 11.54 -1.04 11.95
CA PHE A 121 11.10 -1.48 10.62
C PHE A 121 11.71 -2.85 10.29
N ARG A 122 11.02 -3.95 10.61
CA ARG A 122 11.50 -5.33 10.43
C ARG A 122 11.14 -5.94 9.07
N PHE A 123 11.02 -5.11 8.04
CA PHE A 123 10.68 -5.51 6.68
C PHE A 123 11.63 -4.91 5.65
N LYS A 124 12.89 -4.64 6.03
CA LYS A 124 13.90 -4.02 5.16
C LYS A 124 14.19 -4.88 3.94
N PHE A 125 14.23 -6.20 4.12
CA PHE A 125 14.47 -7.15 3.03
C PHE A 125 13.32 -7.14 2.02
N LEU A 126 12.08 -7.26 2.49
CA LEU A 126 10.89 -7.23 1.62
C LEU A 126 10.73 -5.89 0.92
N HIS A 127 10.85 -4.80 1.67
CA HIS A 127 10.70 -3.45 1.13
C HIS A 127 11.68 -3.19 0.00
N PHE A 128 12.97 -3.52 0.20
CA PHE A 128 13.98 -3.39 -0.84
C PHE A 128 13.65 -4.21 -2.09
N LEU A 129 13.29 -5.48 -1.93
CA LEU A 129 12.99 -6.34 -3.07
C LEU A 129 11.76 -5.90 -3.83
N LEU A 130 10.72 -5.41 -3.15
CA LEU A 130 9.54 -4.84 -3.81
C LEU A 130 9.90 -3.55 -4.56
N MET A 131 10.63 -2.62 -3.93
CA MET A 131 11.08 -1.40 -4.62
C MET A 131 11.99 -1.69 -5.83
N ASP A 132 12.95 -2.61 -5.70
CA ASP A 132 13.84 -2.96 -6.81
C ASP A 132 13.11 -3.76 -7.90
N ALA A 133 12.17 -4.63 -7.55
CA ALA A 133 11.29 -5.30 -8.51
C ALA A 133 10.49 -4.27 -9.33
N MET A 134 9.89 -3.28 -8.67
CA MET A 134 9.20 -2.19 -9.35
C MET A 134 10.13 -1.39 -10.26
N ARG A 135 11.38 -1.14 -9.85
CA ARG A 135 12.38 -0.48 -10.69
C ARG A 135 12.71 -1.30 -11.95
N LEU A 136 12.78 -2.62 -11.83
CA LEU A 136 13.06 -3.54 -12.95
C LEU A 136 11.87 -3.69 -13.91
N LEU A 137 10.64 -3.62 -13.39
CA LEU A 137 9.40 -3.75 -14.15
C LEU A 137 8.83 -2.42 -14.66
N LYS A 138 9.47 -1.30 -14.31
CA LYS A 138 9.01 0.03 -14.66
C LYS A 138 8.91 0.21 -16.18
N THR A 139 7.82 0.84 -16.61
CA THR A 139 7.65 1.32 -17.99
C THR A 139 7.86 2.84 -18.06
N GLU A 140 8.17 3.36 -19.25
CA GLU A 140 8.40 4.80 -19.44
C GLU A 140 7.13 5.66 -19.30
N ASN A 141 5.95 5.04 -19.42
CA ASN A 141 4.67 5.75 -19.45
C ASN A 141 3.95 5.65 -18.11
N CYS A 142 3.37 6.76 -17.67
CA CYS A 142 2.41 6.75 -16.58
C CYS A 142 1.11 6.06 -17.04
N GLN A 143 0.46 5.33 -16.14
CA GLN A 143 -0.74 4.58 -16.42
C GLN A 143 -1.88 5.02 -15.50
N THR A 144 -3.11 5.01 -16.02
CA THR A 144 -4.30 5.19 -15.21
C THR A 144 -4.74 3.85 -14.66
N VAL A 145 -4.94 3.79 -13.35
CA VAL A 145 -5.29 2.59 -12.59
C VAL A 145 -6.32 2.92 -11.51
N PHE A 146 -7.01 1.91 -11.01
CA PHE A 146 -8.14 2.08 -10.11
C PHE A 146 -7.96 1.34 -8.80
N ARG A 147 -8.55 1.87 -7.73
CA ARG A 147 -8.60 1.19 -6.44
C ARG A 147 -9.89 1.53 -5.71
N GLY A 148 -10.69 0.51 -5.44
CA GLY A 148 -11.83 0.61 -4.53
C GLY A 148 -11.41 0.50 -3.07
N SER A 149 -12.13 1.19 -2.19
CA SER A 149 -12.02 1.01 -0.74
C SER A 149 -13.35 1.30 -0.05
N SER A 150 -13.77 0.38 0.81
CA SER A 150 -14.88 0.62 1.75
C SER A 150 -14.51 1.61 2.87
N LYS A 151 -13.23 1.95 3.02
CA LYS A 151 -12.77 2.98 3.97
C LYS A 151 -13.01 4.36 3.38
N ARG A 152 -13.50 5.28 4.22
CA ARG A 152 -13.69 6.67 3.85
C ARG A 152 -12.39 7.44 3.89
N TYR A 153 -12.16 8.25 2.85
CA TYR A 153 -11.04 9.17 2.75
C TYR A 153 -11.53 10.59 2.46
N GLU A 154 -10.79 11.56 2.98
CA GLU A 154 -10.95 12.97 2.68
C GLU A 154 -9.68 13.51 2.04
N ALA A 155 -9.82 14.22 0.94
CA ALA A 155 -8.71 14.85 0.24
C ALA A 155 -9.14 16.23 -0.22
N GLN A 156 -8.20 17.19 -0.21
CA GLN A 156 -8.45 18.56 -0.65
C GLN A 156 -7.98 18.72 -2.09
N VAL A 157 -8.85 19.19 -2.98
CA VAL A 157 -8.47 19.48 -4.36
C VAL A 157 -7.30 20.47 -4.39
N GLY A 158 -6.28 20.14 -5.17
CA GLY A 158 -5.04 20.91 -5.30
C GLY A 158 -3.95 20.56 -4.28
N SER A 159 -4.23 19.81 -3.21
CA SER A 159 -3.20 19.37 -2.26
C SER A 159 -2.35 18.23 -2.82
N GLU A 160 -1.16 18.05 -2.22
CA GLU A 160 -0.34 16.87 -2.46
C GLU A 160 -0.59 15.82 -1.37
N VAL A 161 -0.68 14.57 -1.78
CA VAL A 161 -0.96 13.43 -0.91
C VAL A 161 -0.12 12.23 -1.31
N ARG A 162 0.06 11.31 -0.37
CA ARG A 162 0.72 10.02 -0.59
C ARG A 162 -0.11 8.91 0.02
N PHE A 163 -0.01 7.72 -0.54
CA PHE A 163 -0.50 6.53 0.15
C PHE A 163 0.44 6.12 1.29
N GLY A 164 1.75 6.37 1.13
CA GLY A 164 2.77 6.06 2.13
C GLY A 164 2.96 4.55 2.37
N ARG A 165 2.47 3.71 1.46
CA ARG A 165 2.53 2.24 1.51
C ARG A 165 2.40 1.68 0.11
N PHE A 166 2.78 0.42 -0.06
CA PHE A 166 2.51 -0.28 -1.31
C PHE A 166 1.01 -0.37 -1.53
N THR A 167 0.56 0.09 -2.69
CA THR A 167 -0.87 0.24 -2.97
C THR A 167 -1.24 -0.60 -4.17
N SER A 168 -2.03 -1.64 -3.90
CA SER A 168 -2.57 -2.52 -4.93
C SER A 168 -3.66 -1.83 -5.73
N THR A 169 -3.65 -1.99 -7.04
CA THR A 169 -4.61 -1.39 -7.96
C THR A 169 -5.05 -2.41 -9.01
N LYS A 170 -6.16 -2.08 -9.68
CA LYS A 170 -6.72 -2.79 -10.82
C LYS A 170 -6.53 -1.96 -12.09
N ALA A 171 -6.36 -2.64 -13.22
CA ALA A 171 -6.29 -1.97 -14.51
C ALA A 171 -7.67 -1.43 -14.93
N GLU A 172 -8.71 -2.21 -14.68
CA GLU A 172 -10.09 -1.87 -15.05
C GLU A 172 -10.83 -1.19 -13.91
N ARG A 173 -11.64 -0.19 -14.26
CA ARG A 173 -12.44 0.59 -13.30
C ARG A 173 -13.49 -0.29 -12.63
N SER A 174 -14.19 -1.11 -13.40
CA SER A 174 -15.28 -1.99 -12.95
C SER A 174 -14.84 -2.87 -11.78
N ASP A 175 -13.63 -3.43 -11.86
CA ASP A 175 -13.08 -4.35 -10.87
C ASP A 175 -12.80 -3.67 -9.52
N SER A 176 -12.76 -2.33 -9.51
CA SER A 176 -12.59 -1.52 -8.31
C SER A 176 -13.90 -0.92 -7.78
N GLU A 177 -14.93 -0.78 -8.60
CA GLU A 177 -16.22 -0.21 -8.19
C GLU A 177 -16.94 -1.11 -7.19
N GLU A 178 -16.86 -2.43 -7.37
CA GLU A 178 -17.40 -3.41 -6.41
C GLU A 178 -16.77 -3.30 -5.02
N ALA A 179 -15.51 -2.85 -4.94
CA ALA A 179 -14.81 -2.67 -3.67
C ALA A 179 -15.08 -1.31 -2.99
N ALA A 180 -15.79 -0.40 -3.67
CA ALA A 180 -16.15 0.95 -3.19
C ALA A 180 -17.57 1.00 -2.59
N THR A 181 -17.98 -0.02 -1.85
CA THR A 181 -19.33 -0.12 -1.24
C THR A 181 -19.58 0.87 -0.10
N ASP A 182 -20.85 1.06 0.26
CA ASP A 182 -21.31 1.81 1.46
C ASP A 182 -20.86 3.29 1.55
N ASN A 183 -20.92 4.00 0.41
CA ASN A 183 -20.31 5.32 0.24
C ASN A 183 -18.78 5.27 0.47
N GLY A 184 -18.15 4.23 -0.08
CA GLY A 184 -16.72 4.05 -0.12
C GLY A 184 -16.04 5.03 -1.07
N ILE A 185 -14.77 4.77 -1.34
CA ILE A 185 -13.92 5.57 -2.21
C ILE A 185 -13.48 4.75 -3.40
N LEU A 186 -13.67 5.32 -4.59
CA LEU A 186 -12.97 4.90 -5.79
C LEU A 186 -11.81 5.87 -6.04
N PHE A 187 -10.59 5.37 -6.01
CA PHE A 187 -9.42 6.13 -6.45
C PHE A 187 -9.24 5.91 -7.95
N ASN A 188 -9.15 7.01 -8.69
CA ASN A 188 -8.77 7.05 -10.10
C ASN A 188 -7.39 7.70 -10.18
N ILE A 189 -6.37 6.89 -10.47
CA ILE A 189 -4.98 7.23 -10.20
C ILE A 189 -4.19 7.19 -11.51
N THR A 190 -3.67 8.32 -11.96
CA THR A 190 -2.61 8.36 -12.96
C THR A 190 -1.26 8.25 -12.25
N SER A 191 -0.61 7.08 -12.31
CA SER A 191 0.64 6.76 -11.62
C SER A 191 1.79 6.54 -12.61
N CYS A 192 2.98 7.02 -12.26
CA CYS A 192 4.23 6.84 -13.00
C CYS A 192 5.18 5.83 -12.33
N THR A 193 4.81 5.28 -11.16
CA THR A 193 5.55 4.20 -10.49
C THR A 193 4.84 2.86 -10.54
N VAL A 194 3.59 2.84 -11.03
CA VAL A 194 2.81 1.61 -11.13
C VAL A 194 3.48 0.60 -12.06
N VAL A 195 3.50 -0.65 -11.62
CA VAL A 195 3.98 -1.78 -12.42
C VAL A 195 2.94 -2.90 -12.40
N ASN A 196 2.84 -3.62 -13.52
CA ASN A 196 2.08 -4.86 -13.59
C ASN A 196 2.90 -5.97 -12.91
N VAL A 197 2.30 -6.64 -11.93
CA VAL A 197 2.94 -7.72 -11.14
C VAL A 197 2.28 -9.07 -11.35
N ASP A 198 1.17 -9.13 -12.10
CA ASP A 198 0.32 -10.31 -12.27
C ASP A 198 1.11 -11.54 -12.79
N GLU A 199 1.92 -11.33 -13.83
CA GLU A 199 2.76 -12.38 -14.42
C GLU A 199 3.77 -12.99 -13.42
N TYR A 200 4.14 -12.24 -12.38
CA TYR A 200 5.16 -12.61 -11.40
C TYR A 200 4.58 -13.06 -10.06
N THR A 201 3.27 -12.94 -9.86
CA THR A 201 2.57 -13.42 -8.68
C THR A 201 1.85 -14.74 -8.94
N CYS A 202 1.62 -15.12 -10.20
CA CYS A 202 0.92 -16.36 -10.59
C CYS A 202 -0.42 -16.52 -9.86
N SER A 203 -1.16 -15.42 -9.66
CA SER A 203 -2.40 -15.36 -8.90
C SER A 203 -3.57 -15.10 -9.83
N SER A 204 -4.75 -15.63 -9.48
CA SER A 204 -6.02 -15.26 -10.11
C SER A 204 -6.85 -14.31 -9.25
N GLU A 205 -6.36 -13.88 -8.07
CA GLU A 205 -7.25 -13.43 -7.00
C GLU A 205 -7.12 -12.01 -6.44
N SER A 206 -6.10 -11.15 -6.63
CA SER A 206 -6.27 -9.78 -6.07
C SER A 206 -5.44 -8.60 -6.57
N ILE A 207 -4.18 -8.73 -6.98
CA ILE A 207 -3.33 -7.56 -7.27
C ILE A 207 -2.75 -7.62 -8.69
N ASP A 208 -3.33 -6.87 -9.60
CA ASP A 208 -2.84 -6.78 -10.99
C ASP A 208 -1.60 -5.88 -11.04
N GLN A 209 -1.66 -4.79 -10.26
CA GLN A 209 -0.71 -3.69 -10.32
C GLN A 209 -0.37 -3.17 -8.93
N LEU A 210 0.85 -2.65 -8.79
CA LEU A 210 1.36 -2.13 -7.53
C LEU A 210 1.94 -0.73 -7.70
N ILE A 211 1.54 0.20 -6.84
CA ILE A 211 2.07 1.58 -6.74
C ILE A 211 3.06 1.68 -5.58
N SER A 212 4.13 2.44 -5.78
CA SER A 212 5.20 2.64 -4.80
C SER A 212 4.71 3.46 -3.59
N PRO A 213 5.20 3.18 -2.36
CA PRO A 213 4.99 4.06 -1.21
C PRO A 213 5.59 5.47 -1.38
N ALA A 214 6.54 5.65 -2.30
CA ALA A 214 7.28 6.91 -2.50
C ALA A 214 6.59 7.92 -3.41
N GLU A 215 5.61 7.48 -4.21
CA GLU A 215 4.97 8.35 -5.21
C GLU A 215 4.06 9.39 -4.55
N VAL A 216 4.15 10.63 -5.06
CA VAL A 216 3.34 11.76 -4.63
C VAL A 216 2.32 12.10 -5.69
N PHE A 217 1.09 12.30 -5.25
CA PHE A 217 -0.03 12.62 -6.11
C PHE A 217 -0.56 14.01 -5.79
N ARG A 218 -0.95 14.74 -6.82
CA ARG A 218 -1.80 15.90 -6.69
C ARG A 218 -3.26 15.45 -6.74
N VAL A 219 -4.08 15.96 -5.83
CA VAL A 219 -5.53 15.73 -5.86
C VAL A 219 -6.13 16.61 -6.94
N ALA A 220 -6.51 16.01 -8.07
CA ALA A 220 -7.03 16.73 -9.22
C ALA A 220 -8.53 17.04 -9.06
N GLU A 221 -9.30 16.09 -8.55
CA GLU A 221 -10.75 16.22 -8.43
C GLU A 221 -11.26 15.34 -7.28
N VAL A 222 -12.34 15.78 -6.63
CA VAL A 222 -13.09 14.97 -5.68
C VAL A 222 -14.57 15.16 -5.97
N LYS A 223 -15.28 14.07 -6.27
CA LYS A 223 -16.71 14.10 -6.67
C LYS A 223 -17.50 12.94 -6.11
N ASN A 224 -18.80 13.12 -5.95
CA ASN A 224 -19.71 12.02 -5.63
C ASN A 224 -20.22 11.43 -6.94
N VAL A 225 -20.18 10.11 -7.05
CA VAL A 225 -20.68 9.33 -8.19
C VAL A 225 -21.82 8.46 -7.68
N SER A 226 -22.97 8.54 -8.37
CA SER A 226 -24.12 7.68 -8.11
C SER A 226 -24.66 7.23 -9.46
N ASN A 227 -24.72 5.91 -9.67
CA ASN A 227 -25.42 5.27 -10.78
C ASN A 227 -26.45 4.28 -10.21
N GLU A 228 -27.10 3.47 -11.07
CA GLU A 228 -28.18 2.56 -10.64
C GLU A 228 -27.69 1.50 -9.63
N ASP A 229 -26.42 1.09 -9.72
CA ASP A 229 -25.86 -0.02 -8.95
C ASP A 229 -24.88 0.41 -7.84
N HIS A 230 -24.33 1.62 -7.93
CA HIS A 230 -23.22 2.08 -7.08
C HIS A 230 -23.35 3.55 -6.68
N ALA A 231 -23.06 3.83 -5.40
CA ALA A 231 -22.89 5.16 -4.86
C ALA A 231 -21.57 5.25 -4.07
N TYR A 232 -20.61 6.01 -4.59
CA TYR A 232 -19.28 6.17 -4.01
C TYR A 232 -18.75 7.60 -4.22
N ARG A 233 -17.70 7.95 -3.49
CA ARG A 233 -16.95 9.19 -3.74
C ARG A 233 -15.69 8.87 -4.53
N GLU A 234 -15.49 9.55 -5.65
CA GLU A 234 -14.30 9.41 -6.48
C GLU A 234 -13.25 10.45 -6.09
N ILE A 235 -12.02 10.00 -5.90
CA ILE A 235 -10.84 10.87 -5.71
C ILE A 235 -9.91 10.64 -6.91
N VAL A 236 -9.71 11.69 -7.71
CA VAL A 236 -8.83 11.65 -8.87
C VAL A 236 -7.44 12.14 -8.45
N LEU A 237 -6.44 11.29 -8.64
CA LEU A 237 -5.05 11.51 -8.26
C LEU A 237 -4.17 11.50 -9.51
N THR A 238 -3.35 12.52 -9.68
CA THR A 238 -2.35 12.56 -10.77
C THR A 238 -0.95 12.61 -10.20
N SER A 239 -0.05 11.80 -10.73
CA SER A 239 1.35 11.79 -10.33
C SER A 239 1.94 13.20 -10.43
N SER A 240 2.39 13.72 -9.29
CA SER A 240 3.12 14.99 -9.19
C SER A 240 4.62 14.72 -9.32
N ARG A 241 5.10 13.66 -8.66
CA ARG A 241 6.50 13.21 -8.68
C ARG A 241 6.62 11.79 -8.14
N THR A 242 7.67 11.09 -8.56
CA THR A 242 7.92 9.69 -8.16
C THR A 242 8.73 9.55 -6.86
N HIS A 243 9.09 10.67 -6.23
CA HIS A 243 9.87 10.70 -5.00
C HIS A 243 9.37 11.81 -4.06
N SER A 244 9.49 11.60 -2.76
CA SER A 244 9.25 12.68 -1.79
C SER A 244 10.40 13.67 -1.80
N ILE A 245 10.13 14.98 -1.79
CA ILE A 245 11.17 16.02 -1.64
C ILE A 245 11.85 15.89 -0.26
N ASP A 246 11.13 15.38 0.73
CA ASP A 246 11.66 15.06 2.05
C ASP A 246 12.52 13.78 2.08
N SER A 247 12.70 13.08 0.94
CA SER A 247 13.55 11.88 0.85
C SER A 247 15.06 12.20 0.85
N ILE A 248 15.47 13.18 1.67
CA ILE A 248 16.86 13.29 2.17
C ILE A 248 17.34 11.96 2.80
N ARG A 249 16.38 11.06 3.09
CA ARG A 249 16.55 9.76 3.71
C ARG A 249 16.43 8.62 2.69
N ASP A 250 17.29 8.66 1.69
CA ASP A 250 17.53 7.49 0.84
C ASP A 250 18.65 6.64 1.47
N CYS A 251 18.60 5.32 1.30
CA CYS A 251 19.64 4.40 1.77
C CYS A 251 19.84 4.39 3.30
N TYR A 252 18.77 4.21 4.06
CA TYR A 252 18.80 4.27 5.54
C TYR A 252 19.81 3.31 6.20
N LEU A 253 20.09 2.16 5.57
CA LEU A 253 21.08 1.20 6.07
C LEU A 253 22.54 1.54 5.71
N PHE A 254 22.73 2.52 4.84
CA PHE A 254 24.03 2.91 4.29
C PHE A 254 24.16 4.45 4.28
N PRO A 255 24.08 5.09 5.46
CA PRO A 255 24.28 6.52 5.55
C PRO A 255 25.69 6.88 5.07
N ARG A 256 25.80 7.98 4.32
CA ARG A 256 27.07 8.54 3.87
C ARG A 256 27.75 9.36 4.96
#